data_AF-A0A1Y2AVI1-F1
#
_entry.id   AF-A0A1Y2AVI1-F1
#
_cell.length_a   1.000
_cell.length_b   1.000
_cell.length_c   1.000
_cell.angle_alpha   90.00
_cell.angle_beta   90.00
_cell.angle_gamma   90.00
#
_symmetry.space_group_name_H-M   'P 1'
#
loop_
_entity.id
_entity.type
_entity.pdbx_description
1 polymer ?
#
loop_
_entity_poly.entity_id
_entity_poly.type
_entity_poly.pdbx_seq_one_letter_code
_entity_poly.pdbx_strand_id
1 'polypeptide(L)'
;PPQPLILDPQLRFPIEARILSEWNDNKDDPNQIVRQPWIICGDTVDRERVDKVEEAGAKVVPVQLDSHGRISPNSLPSILTSLNLKSVMVEGGSRILSSFLHAPPREDGSPLVDSVIVTVAPMFIGDGDENTNLPILKTVHTEVMGRDAVMVCEVHISP
;
A
#
# COMPACT_ATOMS: atom_id res chain seq x y z
N PRO A 1 -14.96 -5.00 6.81
CA PRO A 1 -13.48 -4.95 6.77
C PRO A 1 -12.93 -4.12 5.59
N PRO A 2 -11.69 -3.60 5.66
CA PRO A 2 -11.00 -3.00 4.53
C PRO A 2 -10.68 -4.04 3.44
N GLN A 3 -10.46 -3.58 2.21
CA GLN A 3 -10.07 -4.41 1.07
C GLN A 3 -8.53 -4.50 1.01
N PRO A 4 -7.92 -5.69 1.17
CA PRO A 4 -6.48 -5.83 1.01
C PRO A 4 -6.06 -5.60 -0.45
N LEU A 5 -5.12 -4.67 -0.65
CA LEU A 5 -4.46 -4.41 -1.92
C LEU A 5 -2.97 -4.73 -1.75
N ILE A 6 -2.41 -5.59 -2.60
CA ILE A 6 -0.98 -5.95 -2.58
C ILE A 6 -0.35 -5.46 -3.88
N LEU A 7 0.67 -4.60 -3.76
CA LEU A 7 1.47 -4.15 -4.90
C LEU A 7 2.58 -5.18 -5.18
N ASP A 8 2.48 -5.89 -6.29
CA ASP A 8 3.48 -6.88 -6.70
C ASP A 8 3.65 -6.89 -8.22
N PRO A 9 4.47 -5.97 -8.77
CA PRO A 9 4.61 -5.76 -10.21
C PRO A 9 4.92 -7.03 -11.02
N GLN A 10 5.61 -8.01 -10.40
CA GLN A 10 6.06 -9.25 -11.03
C GLN A 10 5.26 -10.49 -10.61
N LEU A 11 4.18 -10.32 -9.83
CA LEU A 11 3.34 -11.41 -9.33
C LEU A 11 4.13 -12.54 -8.63
N ARG A 12 5.10 -12.17 -7.79
CA ARG A 12 5.90 -13.07 -6.93
C ARG A 12 5.17 -13.49 -5.64
N PHE A 13 3.93 -13.04 -5.44
CA PHE A 13 3.13 -13.25 -4.25
C PHE A 13 3.02 -14.74 -3.84
N PRO A 14 3.48 -15.15 -2.66
CA PRO A 14 3.48 -16.56 -2.29
C PRO A 14 2.04 -17.11 -2.19
N ILE A 15 1.75 -18.23 -2.86
CA ILE A 15 0.40 -18.83 -2.89
C ILE A 15 0.03 -19.49 -1.56
N GLU A 16 1.01 -19.64 -0.66
CA GLU A 16 0.86 -20.14 0.70
C GLU A 16 0.75 -18.99 1.73
N ALA A 17 0.61 -17.74 1.27
CA ALA A 17 0.48 -16.58 2.16
C ALA A 17 -0.70 -16.75 3.11
N ARG A 18 -0.51 -16.46 4.40
CA ARG A 18 -1.54 -16.59 5.45
C ARG A 18 -2.84 -15.83 5.10
N ILE A 19 -2.75 -14.70 4.41
CA ILE A 19 -3.93 -13.92 4.00
C ILE A 19 -4.86 -14.70 3.05
N LEU A 20 -4.31 -15.65 2.27
CA LEU A 20 -5.10 -16.53 1.42
C LEU A 20 -5.84 -17.58 2.24
N SER A 21 -5.18 -18.23 3.21
CA SER A 21 -5.85 -19.19 4.09
C SER A 21 -6.96 -18.51 4.91
N GLU A 22 -6.67 -17.32 5.47
CA GLU A 22 -7.66 -16.53 6.22
C GLU A 22 -8.88 -16.18 5.36
N TRP A 23 -8.67 -15.81 4.08
CA TRP A 23 -9.76 -15.61 3.13
C TRP A 23 -10.53 -16.91 2.86
N ASN A 24 -9.83 -17.98 2.50
CA ASN A 24 -10.46 -19.25 2.09
C ASN A 24 -11.28 -19.89 3.21
N ASP A 25 -10.82 -19.79 4.47
CA ASP A 25 -11.49 -20.35 5.64
C ASP A 25 -12.75 -19.56 6.02
N ASN A 26 -12.87 -18.29 5.60
CA ASN A 26 -13.93 -17.38 6.03
C ASN A 26 -14.72 -16.74 4.86
N LYS A 27 -14.50 -17.17 3.61
CA LYS A 27 -15.13 -16.58 2.42
C LYS A 27 -16.66 -16.65 2.42
N ASP A 28 -17.21 -17.64 3.11
CA ASP A 28 -18.65 -17.89 3.23
C ASP A 28 -19.23 -17.31 4.55
N ASP A 29 -18.44 -16.58 5.35
CA ASP A 29 -18.91 -15.93 6.58
C ASP A 29 -19.92 -14.81 6.24
N PRO A 30 -21.18 -14.88 6.73
CA PRO A 30 -22.18 -13.84 6.50
C PRO A 30 -21.81 -12.48 7.10
N ASN A 31 -20.93 -12.45 8.12
CA ASN A 31 -20.44 -11.20 8.70
C ASN A 31 -19.29 -10.58 7.90
N GLN A 32 -18.74 -11.34 6.94
CA GLN A 32 -17.66 -10.95 6.04
C GLN A 32 -16.53 -10.23 6.79
N ILE A 33 -15.91 -10.88 7.77
CA ILE A 33 -14.85 -10.28 8.60
C ILE A 33 -13.51 -10.12 7.85
N VAL A 34 -13.32 -10.87 6.75
CA VAL A 34 -12.18 -10.77 5.84
C VAL A 34 -12.65 -10.46 4.41
N ARG A 35 -11.75 -9.92 3.56
CA ARG A 35 -12.00 -9.77 2.12
C ARG A 35 -10.95 -10.50 1.32
N GLN A 36 -11.34 -10.91 0.12
CA GLN A 36 -10.44 -11.50 -0.87
C GLN A 36 -9.25 -10.58 -1.13
N PRO A 37 -8.00 -11.02 -0.99
CA PRO A 37 -6.85 -10.18 -1.30
C PRO A 37 -6.76 -9.89 -2.80
N TRP A 38 -6.53 -8.63 -3.17
CA TRP A 38 -6.35 -8.23 -4.56
C TRP A 38 -4.88 -7.91 -4.82
N ILE A 39 -4.28 -8.59 -5.79
CA ILE A 39 -2.88 -8.42 -6.17
C ILE A 39 -2.82 -7.54 -7.41
N ILE A 40 -2.27 -6.34 -7.27
CA ILE A 40 -2.02 -5.43 -8.37
C ILE A 40 -0.66 -5.78 -8.96
N CYS A 41 -0.61 -6.16 -10.23
CA CYS A 41 0.60 -6.60 -10.92
C CYS A 41 0.70 -6.03 -12.34
N GLY A 42 1.83 -6.23 -13.01
CA GLY A 42 1.96 -5.86 -14.42
C GLY A 42 0.98 -6.63 -15.31
N ASP A 43 0.56 -6.01 -16.41
CA ASP A 43 -0.28 -6.60 -17.45
C ASP A 43 0.44 -7.61 -18.36
N THR A 44 1.77 -7.72 -18.20
CA THR A 44 2.65 -8.62 -18.97
C THR A 44 3.11 -9.85 -18.18
N VAL A 45 2.57 -10.07 -16.97
CA VAL A 45 2.90 -11.27 -16.17
C VAL A 45 2.38 -12.54 -16.82
N ASP A 46 3.06 -13.65 -16.56
CA ASP A 46 2.73 -14.95 -17.13
C ASP A 46 1.31 -15.43 -16.74
N ARG A 47 0.56 -15.96 -17.70
CA ARG A 47 -0.84 -16.35 -17.48
C ARG A 47 -0.97 -17.56 -16.56
N GLU A 48 -0.09 -18.56 -16.68
CA GLU A 48 -0.09 -19.72 -15.77
C GLU A 48 0.14 -19.25 -14.32
N ARG A 49 1.00 -18.23 -14.15
CA ARG A 49 1.22 -17.62 -12.85
C ARG A 49 -0.03 -16.90 -12.31
N VAL A 50 -0.76 -16.17 -13.14
CA VAL A 50 -2.04 -15.55 -12.78
C VAL A 50 -3.03 -16.60 -12.31
N ASP A 51 -3.23 -17.66 -13.10
CA ASP A 51 -4.19 -18.71 -12.79
C ASP A 51 -3.87 -19.36 -11.44
N LYS A 52 -2.59 -19.66 -11.15
CA LYS A 52 -2.15 -20.19 -9.84
C LYS A 52 -2.46 -19.25 -8.66
N VAL A 53 -2.32 -17.93 -8.83
CA VAL A 53 -2.63 -16.96 -7.77
C VAL A 53 -4.14 -16.86 -7.54
N GLU A 54 -4.93 -16.87 -8.63
CA GLU A 54 -6.38 -16.81 -8.55
C GLU A 54 -6.99 -18.09 -7.95
N GLU A 55 -6.48 -19.26 -8.35
CA GLU A 55 -6.85 -20.56 -7.76
C GLU A 55 -6.55 -20.64 -6.27
N ALA A 56 -5.46 -20.01 -5.81
CA ALA A 56 -5.10 -19.94 -4.40
C ALA A 56 -6.03 -19.01 -3.58
N GLY A 57 -6.91 -18.25 -4.24
CA GLY A 57 -7.97 -17.46 -3.62
C GLY A 57 -7.80 -15.95 -3.76
N ALA A 58 -6.73 -15.45 -4.35
CA ALA A 58 -6.56 -14.02 -4.63
C ALA A 58 -7.34 -13.59 -5.89
N LYS A 59 -7.50 -12.28 -6.07
CA LYS A 59 -7.91 -11.68 -7.34
C LYS A 59 -6.72 -10.97 -7.95
N VAL A 60 -6.44 -11.19 -9.24
CA VAL A 60 -5.37 -10.47 -9.93
C VAL A 60 -5.94 -9.22 -10.62
N VAL A 61 -5.25 -8.09 -10.45
CA VAL A 61 -5.60 -6.79 -11.04
C VAL A 61 -4.42 -6.34 -11.90
N PRO A 62 -4.42 -6.64 -13.21
CA PRO A 62 -3.34 -6.24 -14.10
C PRO A 62 -3.39 -4.73 -14.36
N VAL A 63 -2.22 -4.08 -14.33
CA VAL A 63 -2.04 -2.65 -14.61
C VAL A 63 -0.79 -2.42 -15.46
N GLN A 64 -0.79 -1.31 -16.18
CA GLN A 64 0.39 -0.88 -16.91
C GLN A 64 1.50 -0.47 -15.91
N LEU A 65 2.70 -0.98 -16.14
CA LEU A 65 3.90 -0.61 -15.37
C LEU A 65 4.59 0.62 -15.99
N ASP A 66 5.34 1.34 -15.17
CA ASP A 66 6.22 2.41 -15.64
C ASP A 66 7.45 1.86 -16.40
N SER A 67 8.28 2.75 -16.94
CA SER A 67 9.51 2.40 -17.67
C SER A 67 10.53 1.63 -16.83
N HIS A 68 10.38 1.58 -15.51
CA HIS A 68 11.24 0.84 -14.59
C HIS A 68 10.61 -0.48 -14.12
N GLY A 69 9.48 -0.89 -14.70
CA GLY A 69 8.76 -2.11 -14.32
C GLY A 69 8.10 -2.01 -12.94
N ARG A 70 7.69 -0.81 -12.51
CA ARG A 70 7.03 -0.56 -11.22
C ARG A 70 5.60 -0.10 -11.43
N ILE A 71 4.78 -0.31 -10.40
CA ILE A 71 3.46 0.34 -10.31
C ILE A 71 3.73 1.76 -9.78
N SER A 72 3.51 2.76 -10.61
CA SER A 72 3.73 4.16 -10.23
C SER A 72 2.74 4.57 -9.13
N PRO A 73 3.18 5.25 -8.05
CA PRO A 73 2.27 5.83 -7.07
C PRO A 73 1.18 6.72 -7.71
N ASN A 74 1.53 7.47 -8.77
CA ASN A 74 0.61 8.36 -9.47
C ASN A 74 -0.48 7.63 -10.26
N SER A 75 -0.32 6.34 -10.57
CA SER A 75 -1.40 5.56 -11.19
C SER A 75 -2.40 5.03 -10.17
N LEU A 76 -2.06 5.04 -8.87
CA LEU A 76 -2.89 4.46 -7.82
C LEU A 76 -4.30 5.09 -7.74
N PRO A 77 -4.49 6.43 -7.83
CA PRO A 77 -5.83 7.02 -7.82
C PRO A 77 -6.75 6.47 -8.92
N SER A 78 -6.23 6.31 -10.14
CA SER A 78 -6.98 5.73 -11.26
C SER A 78 -7.31 4.26 -11.04
N ILE A 79 -6.36 3.50 -10.46
CA ILE A 79 -6.57 2.09 -10.09
C ILE A 79 -7.65 1.97 -8.99
N LEU A 80 -7.60 2.81 -7.95
CA LEU A 80 -8.62 2.80 -6.90
C LEU A 80 -10.00 3.15 -7.47
N THR A 81 -10.07 4.13 -8.38
CA THR A 81 -11.32 4.52 -9.04
C THR A 81 -11.90 3.37 -9.86
N SER A 82 -11.09 2.67 -10.65
CA SER A 82 -11.55 1.52 -11.44
C SER A 82 -11.99 0.34 -10.58
N LEU A 83 -11.45 0.24 -9.37
CA LEU A 83 -11.80 -0.75 -8.35
C LEU A 83 -12.95 -0.30 -7.42
N ASN A 84 -13.52 0.89 -7.65
CA ASN A 84 -14.56 1.51 -6.81
C ASN A 84 -14.15 1.67 -5.33
N LEU A 85 -12.88 1.99 -5.09
CA LEU A 85 -12.30 2.28 -3.78
C LEU A 85 -12.09 3.79 -3.62
N LYS A 86 -12.46 4.31 -2.44
CA LYS A 86 -12.43 5.76 -2.15
C LYS A 86 -11.17 6.22 -1.43
N SER A 87 -10.55 5.33 -0.65
CA SER A 87 -9.37 5.62 0.14
C SER A 87 -8.54 4.36 0.30
N VAL A 88 -7.26 4.55 0.60
CA VAL A 88 -6.32 3.48 0.88
C VAL A 88 -5.41 3.90 2.02
N MET A 89 -5.09 2.96 2.90
CA MET A 89 -3.98 3.09 3.83
C MET A 89 -2.79 2.35 3.22
N VAL A 90 -1.67 3.06 3.04
CA VAL A 90 -0.46 2.47 2.50
C VAL A 90 0.45 2.10 3.66
N GLU A 91 0.64 0.79 3.83
CA GLU A 91 1.63 0.23 4.75
C GLU A 91 2.70 -0.50 3.94
N GLY A 92 3.92 -0.55 4.46
CA GLY A 92 5.00 -1.30 3.81
C GLY A 92 6.38 -0.88 4.27
N GLY A 93 7.39 -1.46 3.64
CA GLY A 93 8.78 -1.09 3.88
C GLY A 93 9.12 0.31 3.38
N SER A 94 10.28 0.81 3.81
CA SER A 94 10.79 2.15 3.49
C SER A 94 10.74 2.50 2.00
N ARG A 95 10.98 1.53 1.11
CA ARG A 95 10.94 1.73 -0.35
C ARG A 95 9.56 2.13 -0.88
N ILE A 96 8.49 1.50 -0.39
CA ILE A 96 7.12 1.83 -0.81
C ILE A 96 6.75 3.20 -0.24
N LEU A 97 6.91 3.40 1.08
CA LEU A 97 6.57 4.66 1.73
C LEU A 97 7.32 5.84 1.11
N SER A 98 8.63 5.68 0.87
CA SER A 98 9.44 6.67 0.18
C SER A 98 8.93 6.96 -1.24
N SER A 99 8.52 5.95 -2.02
CA SER A 99 7.97 6.22 -3.36
C SER A 99 6.69 7.05 -3.34
N PHE A 100 5.81 6.88 -2.35
CA PHE A 100 4.60 7.68 -2.20
C PHE A 100 4.90 9.10 -1.73
N LEU A 101 5.86 9.25 -0.80
CA LEU A 101 6.24 10.56 -0.26
C LEU A 101 7.00 11.43 -1.29
N HIS A 102 7.72 10.83 -2.24
CA HIS A 102 8.41 11.55 -3.32
C HIS A 102 7.59 11.62 -4.62
N ALA A 103 6.36 11.11 -4.63
CA ALA A 103 5.53 11.15 -5.82
C ALA A 103 5.19 12.61 -6.17
N PRO A 104 5.21 13.00 -7.46
CA PRO A 104 4.78 14.33 -7.85
C PRO A 104 3.31 14.57 -7.49
N PRO A 105 2.91 15.84 -7.29
CA PRO A 105 1.51 16.19 -7.03
C PRO A 105 0.56 15.64 -8.09
N ARG A 106 -0.72 15.50 -7.71
CA ARG A 106 -1.81 15.16 -8.63
C ARG A 106 -1.97 16.27 -9.68
N GLU A 107 -2.74 15.98 -10.74
CA GLU A 107 -2.97 16.93 -11.84
C GLU A 107 -3.58 18.27 -11.38
N ASP A 108 -4.35 18.26 -10.29
CA ASP A 108 -4.95 19.45 -9.67
C ASP A 108 -3.99 20.21 -8.72
N GLY A 109 -2.74 19.77 -8.63
CA GLY A 109 -1.71 20.35 -7.76
C GLY A 109 -1.77 19.88 -6.30
N SER A 110 -2.73 19.03 -5.92
CA SER A 110 -2.81 18.50 -4.56
C SER A 110 -1.77 17.39 -4.32
N PRO A 111 -1.30 17.18 -3.06
CA PRO A 111 -0.43 16.07 -2.74
C PRO A 111 -1.05 14.71 -3.08
N LEU A 112 -0.23 13.74 -3.50
CA LEU A 112 -0.71 12.36 -3.66
C LEU A 112 -1.09 11.72 -2.32
N VAL A 113 -0.35 12.05 -1.26
CA VAL A 113 -0.55 11.55 0.10
C VAL A 113 -1.27 12.62 0.93
N ASP A 114 -2.51 12.33 1.31
CA ASP A 114 -3.35 13.29 2.05
C ASP A 114 -2.99 13.35 3.55
N SER A 115 -2.48 12.27 4.13
CA SER A 115 -2.10 12.22 5.55
C SER A 115 -1.03 11.16 5.81
N VAL A 116 -0.18 11.40 6.81
CA VAL A 116 0.85 10.47 7.28
C VAL A 116 0.64 10.20 8.76
N ILE A 117 0.62 8.92 9.14
CA ILE A 117 0.56 8.49 10.54
C ILE A 117 1.94 7.97 10.92
N VAL A 118 2.58 8.61 11.89
CA VAL A 118 3.90 8.21 12.40
C VAL A 118 3.75 7.66 13.81
N THR A 119 4.16 6.41 14.01
CA THR A 119 4.17 5.77 15.34
C THR A 119 5.61 5.65 15.82
N VAL A 120 5.90 6.20 17.00
CA VAL A 120 7.23 6.17 17.62
C VAL A 120 7.16 5.39 18.92
N ALA A 121 7.85 4.26 18.96
CA ALA A 121 7.99 3.44 20.15
C ALA A 121 9.22 3.88 20.98
N PRO A 122 9.18 3.78 22.33
CA PRO A 122 10.27 4.17 23.21
C PRO A 122 11.37 3.10 23.27
N MET A 123 11.96 2.76 22.13
CA MET A 123 12.99 1.72 22.01
C MET A 123 14.11 2.14 21.06
N PHE A 124 15.32 1.66 21.33
CA PHE A 124 16.45 1.81 20.42
C PHE A 124 16.42 0.71 19.37
N ILE A 125 16.52 1.11 18.11
CA ILE A 125 16.79 0.24 16.97
C ILE A 125 18.26 0.53 16.60
N GLY A 126 19.02 -0.48 16.14
CA GLY A 126 20.44 -0.35 15.79
C GLY A 126 20.68 0.63 14.62
N ASP A 127 21.84 0.52 13.96
CA ASP A 127 22.20 1.46 12.89
C ASP A 127 21.14 1.48 11.77
N GLY A 128 20.57 2.67 11.54
CA GLY A 128 19.59 2.93 10.48
C GLY A 128 20.27 3.35 9.17
N ASP A 129 19.60 3.10 8.05
CA ASP A 129 20.03 3.60 6.74
C ASP A 129 19.66 5.09 6.61
N GLU A 130 20.64 5.96 6.38
CA GLU A 130 20.50 7.43 6.51
C GLU A 130 20.04 8.17 5.24
N ASN A 131 19.74 7.50 4.13
CA ASN A 131 19.65 8.22 2.85
C ASN A 131 18.25 8.30 2.25
N THR A 132 17.47 9.32 2.64
CA THR A 132 16.39 9.87 1.78
C THR A 132 16.09 11.34 2.11
N ASN A 133 16.06 12.21 1.09
CA ASN A 133 15.51 13.57 1.15
C ASN A 133 13.98 13.52 1.29
N LEU A 134 13.47 13.06 2.44
CA LEU A 134 12.04 12.98 2.68
C LEU A 134 11.43 14.39 2.79
N PRO A 135 10.17 14.57 2.35
CA PRO A 135 9.48 15.84 2.52
C PRO A 135 9.30 16.17 3.99
N ILE A 136 9.24 17.48 4.29
CA ILE A 136 8.95 17.96 5.64
C ILE A 136 7.49 17.64 5.97
N LEU A 137 7.27 17.04 7.15
CA LEU A 137 5.94 16.78 7.66
C LEU A 137 5.49 17.90 8.58
N LYS A 138 4.24 18.33 8.44
CA LYS A 138 3.59 19.26 9.37
C LYS A 138 2.72 18.46 10.32
N THR A 139 3.08 18.42 11.60
CA THR A 139 2.26 17.78 12.63
C THR A 139 0.93 18.50 12.80
N VAL A 140 -0.15 17.73 12.76
CA VAL A 140 -1.53 18.18 13.01
C VAL A 140 -1.94 17.84 14.44
N HIS A 141 -1.64 16.61 14.88
CA HIS A 141 -1.99 16.12 16.21
C HIS A 141 -1.00 15.07 16.69
N THR A 142 -0.79 15.00 18.01
CA THR A 142 0.01 13.97 18.65
C THR A 142 -0.73 13.44 19.87
N GLU A 143 -0.81 12.11 19.99
CA GLU A 143 -1.41 11.43 21.12
C GLU A 143 -0.52 10.27 21.60
N VAL A 144 -0.56 9.99 22.90
CA VAL A 144 0.11 8.81 23.47
C VAL A 144 -0.87 7.64 23.47
N MET A 145 -0.51 6.57 22.76
CA MET A 145 -1.29 5.34 22.66
C MET A 145 -0.53 4.21 23.36
N GLY A 146 -0.89 3.97 24.63
CA GLY A 146 -0.17 3.01 25.47
C GLY A 146 1.24 3.51 25.80
N ARG A 147 2.28 2.89 25.23
CA ARG A 147 3.69 3.30 25.42
C ARG A 147 4.22 4.12 24.24
N ASP A 148 3.48 4.16 23.14
CA ASP A 148 3.95 4.75 21.89
C ASP A 148 3.34 6.15 21.72
N ALA A 149 4.05 7.01 21.00
CA ALA A 149 3.52 8.29 20.54
C ALA A 149 3.06 8.15 19.09
N VAL A 150 1.82 8.56 18.80
CA VAL A 150 1.25 8.56 17.45
C VAL A 150 1.06 10.00 17.00
N MET A 151 1.61 10.33 15.83
CA MET A 151 1.51 11.65 15.21
C MET A 151 0.70 11.56 13.92
N VAL A 152 -0.29 12.43 13.78
CA VAL A 152 -0.99 12.69 12.53
C VAL A 152 -0.33 13.89 11.86
N CYS A 153 0.11 13.72 10.62
CA CYS A 153 0.87 14.71 9.87
C CYS A 153 0.28 14.94 8.47
N GLU A 154 0.49 16.15 7.95
CA GLU A 154 0.29 16.50 6.54
C GLU A 154 1.65 16.57 5.83
N VAL A 155 1.69 16.20 4.55
CA VAL A 155 2.90 16.37 3.72
C VAL A 155 2.99 17.82 3.27
N HIS A 156 4.06 18.53 3.64
CA HIS A 156 4.30 19.88 3.18
C HIS A 156 4.96 19.84 1.80
N ILE A 157 4.25 20.30 0.77
CA ILE A 157 4.84 20.52 -0.55
C ILE A 157 5.59 21.87 -0.48
N SER A 158 6.91 21.84 -0.53
CA SER A 158 7.69 23.06 -0.74
C SER A 158 7.36 23.63 -2.13
N PRO A 159 7.11 24.95 -2.27
CA PRO A 159 6.83 25.59 -3.55
C PRO A 159 8.02 25.53 -4.52
#